data_AF-A0A6A6JWJ5-F1
#
_entry.id   AF-A0A6A6JWJ5-F1
#
_cell.length_a   1.000
_cell.length_b   1.000
_cell.length_c   1.000
_cell.angle_alpha   90.00
_cell.angle_beta   90.00
_cell.angle_gamma   90.00
#
_symmetry.space_group_name_H-M   'P 1'
#
loop_
_entity.id
_entity.type
_entity.pdbx_description
1 polymer ?
#
loop_
_entity_poly.entity_id
_entity_poly.type
_entity_poly.pdbx_seq_one_letter_code
_entity_poly.pdbx_strand_id
1 'polypeptide(L)'
;KRLLPSEKSDRPDNKACLRTYGIMRTFFNKASTSPDPLVEYKEMLETEATLRQRLCALSKDGSLPEQVHHHLDQLREAISGMISMGSDAVETNMQDEEGESLMERPGPVKLVPITMVQKMREVLKEEREKTRKLNEENNSLARQLR
;
A
#
# COMPACT_ATOMS: atom_id res chain seq x y z
N LYS A 1 21.73 9.22 20.38
CA LYS A 1 21.61 8.92 18.93
C LYS A 1 20.16 8.55 18.65
N ARG A 2 19.36 9.47 18.09
CA ARG A 2 17.94 9.21 17.76
C ARG A 2 17.93 8.35 16.49
N LEU A 3 17.51 7.08 16.62
CA LEU A 3 17.21 6.23 15.47
C LEU A 3 15.96 6.83 14.81
N LEU A 4 16.10 7.40 13.62
CA LEU A 4 14.94 7.65 12.77
C LEU A 4 14.24 6.30 12.54
N PRO A 5 12.91 6.20 12.69
CA PRO A 5 12.20 4.99 12.33
C PRO A 5 12.53 4.66 10.87
N SER A 6 12.99 3.43 10.60
CA SER A 6 13.28 2.98 9.24
C SER A 6 12.10 3.30 8.32
N GLU A 7 12.32 4.15 7.30
CA GLU A 7 11.27 4.65 6.39
C GLU A 7 10.49 3.54 5.68
N LYS A 8 11.00 2.32 5.68
CA LYS A 8 10.28 1.15 5.19
C LYS A 8 10.58 0.00 6.14
N SER A 9 9.64 -0.27 7.05
CA SER A 9 9.64 -1.54 7.76
C SER A 9 9.41 -2.63 6.71
N ASP A 10 10.49 -3.26 6.24
CA ASP A 10 10.46 -4.38 5.29
C ASP A 10 9.85 -5.67 5.91
N ARG A 11 9.19 -5.52 7.07
CA ARG A 11 8.51 -6.60 7.77
C ARG A 11 7.38 -7.14 6.89
N PRO A 12 7.33 -8.46 6.68
CA PRO A 12 6.31 -9.09 5.84
C PRO A 12 4.89 -8.79 6.34
N ASP A 13 4.72 -8.67 7.66
CA ASP A 13 3.44 -8.36 8.30
C ASP A 13 2.92 -6.96 7.94
N ASN A 14 3.83 -5.98 7.87
CA ASN A 14 3.48 -4.62 7.45
C ASN A 14 3.08 -4.59 5.97
N LYS A 15 3.81 -5.32 5.12
CA LYS A 15 3.44 -5.49 3.70
C LYS A 15 2.08 -6.16 3.55
N ALA A 16 1.74 -7.13 4.42
CA ALA A 16 0.44 -7.79 4.40
C ALA A 16 -0.69 -6.82 4.77
N CYS A 17 -0.49 -5.93 5.76
CA CYS A 17 -1.44 -4.88 6.12
C CYS A 17 -1.65 -3.89 4.95
N LEU A 18 -0.55 -3.40 4.36
CA LEU A 18 -0.60 -2.48 3.22
C LEU A 18 -1.28 -3.11 1.99
N ARG A 19 -1.07 -4.40 1.74
CA ARG A 19 -1.78 -5.13 0.68
C ARG A 19 -3.28 -5.21 0.96
N THR A 20 -3.69 -5.56 2.19
CA THR A 20 -5.11 -5.60 2.56
C THR A 20 -5.77 -4.24 2.38
N TYR A 21 -5.11 -3.17 2.82
CA TYR A 21 -5.59 -1.81 2.61
C TYR A 21 -5.72 -1.45 1.12
N GLY A 22 -4.73 -1.84 0.30
CA GLY A 22 -4.80 -1.69 -1.15
C GLY A 22 -5.97 -2.43 -1.81
N ILE A 23 -6.30 -3.62 -1.29
CA ILE A 23 -7.48 -4.39 -1.73
C ILE A 23 -8.78 -3.65 -1.36
N MET A 24 -8.91 -3.15 -0.14
CA MET A 24 -10.08 -2.35 0.28
C MET A 24 -10.28 -1.12 -0.62
N ARG A 25 -9.20 -0.40 -0.92
CA ARG A 25 -9.24 0.75 -1.84
C ARG A 25 -9.69 0.35 -3.24
N THR A 26 -9.34 -0.86 -3.68
CA THR A 26 -9.77 -1.39 -4.97
C THR A 26 -11.28 -1.67 -4.97
N PHE A 27 -11.81 -2.29 -3.91
CA PHE A 27 -13.25 -2.50 -3.74
C PHE A 27 -14.04 -1.19 -3.68
N PHE A 28 -13.52 -0.18 -2.97
CA PHE A 28 -14.14 1.15 -2.95
C PHE A 28 -14.25 1.78 -4.35
N ASN A 29 -13.15 1.74 -5.12
CA ASN A 29 -13.18 2.25 -6.50
C ASN A 29 -14.11 1.43 -7.40
N LYS A 30 -14.15 0.10 -7.21
CA LYS A 30 -15.07 -0.78 -7.95
C LYS A 30 -16.52 -0.50 -7.61
N ALA A 31 -16.86 -0.29 -6.34
CA ALA A 31 -18.22 0.06 -5.92
C ALA A 31 -18.74 1.31 -6.63
N SER A 32 -17.86 2.26 -6.98
CA SER A 32 -18.24 3.47 -7.74
C SER A 32 -18.61 3.20 -9.21
N THR A 33 -18.22 2.05 -9.75
CA THR A 33 -18.39 1.69 -11.18
C THR A 33 -19.14 0.37 -11.40
N SER A 34 -19.40 -0.37 -10.33
CA SER A 34 -20.02 -1.69 -10.35
C SER A 34 -21.53 -1.56 -10.55
N PRO A 35 -22.15 -2.44 -11.35
CA PRO A 35 -23.61 -2.54 -11.43
C PRO A 35 -24.24 -3.01 -10.11
N ASP A 36 -23.45 -3.65 -9.24
CA ASP A 36 -23.87 -4.05 -7.89
C ASP A 36 -22.83 -3.57 -6.86
N PRO A 37 -22.98 -2.35 -6.32
CA PRO A 37 -22.07 -1.81 -5.33
C PRO A 37 -22.20 -2.50 -3.96
N LEU A 38 -23.33 -3.15 -3.67
CA LEU A 38 -23.56 -3.78 -2.37
C LEU A 38 -22.66 -4.99 -2.14
N VAL A 39 -22.38 -5.75 -3.19
CA VAL A 39 -21.41 -6.86 -3.14
C VAL A 39 -20.02 -6.33 -2.80
N GLU A 40 -19.58 -5.26 -3.47
CA GLU A 40 -18.27 -4.65 -3.23
C GLU A 40 -18.15 -4.05 -1.81
N TYR A 41 -19.23 -3.46 -1.28
CA TYR A 41 -19.27 -2.97 0.10
C TYR A 41 -19.21 -4.11 1.14
N LYS A 42 -19.86 -5.25 0.88
CA LYS A 42 -19.77 -6.44 1.75
C LYS A 42 -18.36 -7.02 1.77
N GLU A 43 -17.74 -7.18 0.60
CA GLU A 43 -16.35 -7.62 0.47
C GLU A 43 -15.39 -6.66 1.18
N MET A 44 -15.64 -5.35 1.11
CA MET A 44 -14.86 -4.35 1.83
C MET A 44 -15.00 -4.48 3.36
N LEU A 45 -16.18 -4.84 3.86
CA LEU A 45 -16.42 -5.08 5.30
C LEU A 45 -15.69 -6.32 5.81
N GLU A 46 -15.68 -7.41 5.04
CA GLU A 46 -14.88 -8.62 5.38
C GLU A 46 -13.37 -8.32 5.36
N THR A 47 -12.94 -7.48 4.42
CA THR A 47 -11.55 -7.06 4.29
C THR A 47 -11.12 -6.14 5.45
N GLU A 48 -12.02 -5.30 5.98
CA GLU A 48 -11.76 -4.49 7.20
C GLU A 48 -11.49 -5.38 8.41
N ALA A 49 -12.31 -6.41 8.64
CA ALA A 49 -12.11 -7.34 9.74
C ALA A 49 -10.74 -8.03 9.65
N THR A 50 -10.34 -8.40 8.42
CA THR A 50 -9.02 -8.97 8.13
C THR A 50 -7.89 -7.96 8.39
N LEU A 51 -8.08 -6.69 8.02
CA LEU A 51 -7.11 -5.63 8.28
C LEU A 51 -6.92 -5.42 9.79
N ARG A 52 -8.01 -5.37 10.55
CA ARG A 52 -8.01 -5.24 12.01
C ARG A 52 -7.23 -6.37 12.67
N GLN A 53 -7.47 -7.62 12.27
CA GLN A 53 -6.72 -8.77 12.78
C GLN A 53 -5.22 -8.67 12.50
N ARG A 54 -4.84 -8.30 11.26
CA ARG A 54 -3.43 -8.16 10.87
C ARG A 54 -2.73 -7.01 11.62
N LEU A 55 -3.45 -5.91 11.84
CA LEU A 55 -2.97 -4.78 12.60
C LEU A 55 -2.76 -5.14 14.08
N CYS A 56 -3.70 -5.87 14.71
CA CYS A 56 -3.49 -6.40 16.06
C CYS A 56 -2.27 -7.34 16.13
N ALA A 57 -2.10 -8.23 15.15
CA ALA A 57 -0.95 -9.13 15.08
C ALA A 57 0.40 -8.41 14.86
N LEU A 58 0.38 -7.22 14.26
CA LEU A 58 1.56 -6.38 14.07
C LEU A 58 1.98 -5.67 15.38
N SER A 59 1.02 -5.42 16.27
CA SER A 59 1.28 -4.84 17.58
C SER A 59 2.02 -5.83 18.47
N LYS A 60 3.10 -5.39 19.13
CA LYS A 60 3.87 -6.21 20.06
C LYS A 60 3.06 -6.65 21.27
N ASP A 61 2.09 -5.83 21.66
CA ASP A 61 1.23 -6.05 22.82
C ASP A 61 -0.12 -6.66 22.42
N GLY A 62 -0.33 -6.96 21.13
CA GLY A 62 -1.60 -7.45 20.59
C GLY A 62 -2.74 -6.43 20.59
N SER A 63 -2.50 -5.22 21.11
CA SER A 63 -3.46 -4.11 21.16
C SER A 63 -3.10 -3.03 20.16
N LEU A 64 -4.09 -2.53 19.42
CA LEU A 64 -3.90 -1.38 18.55
C LEU A 64 -3.96 -0.08 19.36
N PRO A 65 -3.24 0.96 18.96
CA PRO A 65 -3.45 2.29 19.52
C PRO A 65 -4.93 2.68 19.40
N GLU A 66 -5.46 3.33 20.43
CA GLU A 66 -6.88 3.72 20.51
C GLU A 66 -7.32 4.56 19.30
N GLN A 67 -6.43 5.43 18.81
CA GLN A 67 -6.66 6.18 17.57
C GLN A 67 -6.90 5.25 16.37
N VAL A 68 -6.11 4.19 16.21
CA VAL A 68 -6.27 3.25 15.08
C VAL A 68 -7.60 2.49 15.19
N HIS A 69 -7.99 2.09 16.41
CA HIS A 69 -9.31 1.49 16.65
C HIS A 69 -10.43 2.44 16.24
N HIS A 70 -10.36 3.70 16.66
CA HIS A 70 -11.36 4.70 16.31
C HIS A 70 -11.54 4.87 14.80
N HIS A 71 -10.45 4.96 14.05
CA HIS A 71 -10.51 5.09 12.58
C HIS A 71 -11.09 3.83 11.91
N LEU A 72 -10.76 2.63 12.42
CA LEU A 72 -11.32 1.38 11.90
C LEU A 72 -12.82 1.24 12.22
N ASP A 73 -13.26 1.71 13.40
CA ASP A 73 -14.67 1.72 13.78
C ASP A 73 -15.48 2.70 12.93
N GLN A 74 -14.98 3.92 12.71
CA GLN A 74 -15.59 4.89 11.80
C GLN A 74 -15.71 4.34 10.37
N LEU A 75 -14.65 3.67 9.88
CA LEU A 75 -14.68 3.04 8.56
C LEU A 75 -15.74 1.95 8.47
N ARG A 76 -15.82 1.07 9.47
CA ARG A 76 -16.83 0.01 9.51
C ARG A 76 -18.25 0.57 9.57
N GLU A 77 -18.47 1.62 10.36
CA GLU A 77 -19.77 2.29 10.47
C GLU A 77 -20.17 2.94 9.14
N ALA A 78 -19.25 3.62 8.47
CA ALA A 78 -19.49 4.19 7.14
C ALA A 78 -19.86 3.13 6.11
N ILE A 79 -19.14 2.00 6.08
CA ILE A 79 -19.44 0.89 5.16
C ILE A 79 -20.79 0.25 5.49
N SER A 80 -21.08 0.04 6.78
CA SER A 80 -22.36 -0.50 7.24
C SER A 80 -23.53 0.43 6.90
N GLY A 81 -23.31 1.74 7.01
CA GLY A 81 -24.25 2.78 6.59
C GLY A 81 -24.55 2.71 5.09
N MET A 82 -23.52 2.61 4.26
CA MET A 82 -23.68 2.47 2.81
C MET A 82 -24.41 1.17 2.41
N ILE A 83 -24.14 0.05 3.11
CA ILE A 83 -24.88 -1.21 2.89
C ILE A 83 -26.34 -1.07 3.30
N SER A 84 -26.61 -0.39 4.43
CA SER A 84 -27.96 -0.25 5.00
C SER A 84 -28.83 0.73 4.21
N MET A 85 -28.23 1.78 3.64
CA MET A 85 -28.94 2.74 2.80
C MET A 85 -29.26 2.20 1.40
N GLY A 86 -28.59 1.14 0.94
CA GLY A 86 -28.79 0.61 -0.42
C GLY A 86 -28.46 1.65 -1.50
N SER A 87 -28.74 1.32 -2.77
CA SER A 87 -28.41 2.17 -3.94
C SER A 87 -28.91 3.63 -3.91
N ASP A 88 -29.68 4.05 -2.92
CA ASP A 88 -30.23 5.42 -2.80
C ASP A 88 -29.22 6.46 -2.28
N ALA A 89 -28.03 6.06 -1.80
CA ALA A 89 -27.07 6.98 -1.16
C ALA A 89 -25.89 7.45 -2.05
N VAL A 90 -25.82 7.05 -3.32
CA VAL A 90 -24.62 7.30 -4.15
C VAL A 90 -24.49 8.76 -4.61
N GLU A 91 -25.48 9.62 -4.42
CA GLU A 91 -25.43 11.01 -4.93
C GLU A 91 -25.02 12.10 -3.94
N THR A 92 -24.92 11.86 -2.62
CA THR A 92 -24.93 12.98 -1.65
C THR A 92 -23.66 13.28 -0.86
N ASN A 93 -22.49 12.69 -1.15
CA ASN A 93 -21.26 13.08 -0.41
C ASN A 93 -19.99 13.13 -1.28
N MET A 94 -20.04 13.85 -2.41
CA MET A 94 -18.84 14.48 -2.99
C MET A 94 -18.77 15.96 -2.59
N GLN A 95 -18.84 16.27 -1.30
CA GLN A 95 -18.40 17.56 -0.79
C GLN A 95 -17.07 17.37 -0.06
N ASP A 96 -16.02 17.78 -0.78
CA ASP A 96 -14.82 18.47 -0.28
C ASP A 96 -14.51 18.30 1.21
N GLU A 97 -13.75 17.26 1.55
CA GLU A 97 -12.86 17.27 2.72
C GLU A 97 -11.43 17.22 2.18
N GLU A 98 -10.89 18.40 1.92
CA GLU A 98 -9.46 18.67 1.75
C GLU A 98 -8.72 18.34 3.07
N GLY A 99 -8.52 17.06 3.33
CA GLY A 99 -7.64 16.57 4.39
C GLY A 99 -6.31 16.11 3.79
N GLU A 100 -5.27 16.92 3.95
CA GLU A 100 -3.91 16.60 3.51
C GLU A 100 -3.44 15.21 4.00
N SER A 101 -3.25 14.29 3.06
CA SER A 101 -2.33 13.16 3.22
C SER A 101 -1.58 12.98 1.91
N LEU A 102 -0.32 13.42 1.94
CA LEU A 102 0.68 13.34 0.88
C LEU A 102 1.08 11.89 0.57
N MET A 103 0.13 11.08 0.07
CA MET A 103 0.48 10.04 -0.88
C MET A 103 -0.04 10.50 -2.23
N GLU A 104 0.84 11.12 -3.01
CA GLU A 104 0.63 11.31 -4.44
C GLU A 104 -0.02 10.04 -5.00
N ARG A 105 -1.24 10.19 -5.52
CA ARG A 105 -1.85 9.15 -6.35
C ARG A 105 -0.77 8.82 -7.38
N PRO A 106 -0.31 7.55 -7.52
CA PRO A 106 0.50 7.22 -8.68
C PRO A 106 -0.36 7.61 -9.87
N GLY A 107 0.08 8.65 -10.59
CA GLY A 107 -0.62 9.13 -11.77
C GLY A 107 -0.85 7.97 -12.73
N PRO A 108 -1.81 8.09 -13.66
CA PRO A 108 -2.06 7.04 -14.64
C PRO A 108 -0.73 6.58 -15.23
N VAL A 109 -0.38 5.31 -14.97
CA VAL A 109 0.91 4.75 -15.34
C VAL A 109 0.99 4.82 -16.85
N LYS A 110 1.76 5.79 -17.36
CA LYS A 110 2.09 5.86 -18.78
C LYS A 110 2.83 4.58 -19.10
N LEU A 111 2.16 3.66 -19.79
CA LEU A 111 2.77 2.43 -20.26
C LEU A 111 3.92 2.82 -21.18
N VAL A 112 5.14 2.59 -20.70
CA VAL A 112 6.35 2.84 -21.46
C VAL A 112 6.41 1.80 -22.59
N PRO A 113 6.74 2.17 -23.83
CA PRO A 113 6.91 1.21 -24.92
C PRO A 113 7.85 0.08 -24.52
N ILE A 114 7.49 -1.16 -24.83
CA ILE A 114 8.23 -2.38 -24.47
C ILE A 114 9.72 -2.30 -24.90
N THR A 115 9.99 -1.60 -26.00
CA THR A 115 11.34 -1.36 -26.52
C THR A 115 12.23 -0.52 -25.60
N MET A 116 11.66 0.45 -24.88
CA MET A 116 12.40 1.24 -23.89
C MET A 116 12.68 0.44 -22.62
N VAL A 117 11.74 -0.43 -22.21
CA VAL A 117 11.94 -1.33 -21.07
C VAL A 117 13.05 -2.34 -21.34
N GLN A 118 13.15 -2.86 -22.57
CA GLN A 118 14.25 -3.76 -22.97
C GLN A 118 15.60 -3.04 -22.94
N LYS A 119 15.70 -1.84 -23.51
CA LYS A 119 16.93 -1.03 -23.46
C LYS A 119 17.35 -0.70 -22.03
N MET A 120 16.42 -0.32 -21.16
CA MET A 120 16.74 -0.07 -19.74
C MET A 120 17.23 -1.33 -19.02
N ARG A 121 16.71 -2.52 -19.35
CA ARG A 121 17.19 -3.79 -18.78
C ARG A 121 18.62 -4.11 -19.23
N GLU A 122 18.96 -3.83 -20.48
CA GLU A 122 20.32 -4.01 -21.00
C GLU A 122 21.30 -3.06 -20.31
N VAL A 123 20.96 -1.77 -20.22
CA VAL A 123 21.77 -0.77 -19.50
C VAL A 123 21.94 -1.14 -18.02
N LEU A 124 20.88 -1.60 -17.35
CA LEU A 124 20.97 -2.06 -15.96
C LEU A 124 21.85 -3.31 -15.79
N LYS A 125 21.91 -4.18 -16.81
CA LYS A 125 22.77 -5.36 -16.79
C LYS A 125 24.23 -4.95 -16.92
N GLU A 126 24.54 -4.03 -17.83
CA GLU A 126 25.90 -3.51 -18.03
C GLU A 126 26.41 -2.76 -16.79
N GLU A 127 25.59 -1.89 -16.20
CA GLU A 127 25.96 -1.16 -14.97
C GLU A 127 26.16 -2.09 -13.77
N ARG A 128 25.34 -3.15 -13.63
CA ARG A 128 25.53 -4.16 -12.59
C ARG A 128 26.83 -4.95 -12.78
N GLU A 129 27.18 -5.27 -14.01
CA GLU A 129 28.42 -5.97 -14.32
C GLU A 129 29.66 -5.09 -14.06
N LYS A 130 29.58 -3.81 -14.40
CA LYS A 130 30.62 -2.82 -14.07
C LYS A 130 30.79 -2.66 -12.56
N THR A 131 29.67 -2.59 -11.82
CA THR A 131 29.69 -2.53 -10.35
C THR A 131 30.29 -3.79 -9.75
N ARG A 132 29.97 -4.97 -10.30
CA ARG A 132 30.55 -6.26 -9.87
C ARG A 132 32.07 -6.26 -10.04
N LYS A 133 32.57 -5.86 -11.22
CA LYS A 133 34.01 -5.80 -11.51
C LYS A 133 34.75 -4.83 -10.58
N LEU A 134 34.22 -3.61 -10.39
CA LEU A 134 34.80 -2.64 -9.45
C LEU A 134 34.83 -3.16 -8.01
N ASN A 135 33.81 -3.93 -7.60
CA ASN A 135 33.77 -4.51 -6.27
C ASN A 135 34.76 -5.67 -6.11
N GLU A 136 34.94 -6.50 -7.14
CA GLU A 136 35.97 -7.55 -7.18
C GLU A 136 37.38 -6.96 -7.14
N GLU A 137 37.64 -5.90 -7.92
CA GLU A 137 38.90 -5.15 -7.90
C GLU A 137 39.18 -4.54 -6.53
N ASN A 138 38.20 -3.84 -5.93
CA ASN A 138 38.32 -3.29 -4.58
C ASN A 138 38.57 -4.38 -3.52
N ASN A 139 37.90 -5.52 -3.61
CA ASN A 139 38.12 -6.63 -2.69
C ASN A 139 39.52 -7.23 -2.86
N SER A 140 40.00 -7.34 -4.11
CA SER A 140 41.35 -7.83 -4.42
C SER A 140 42.43 -6.88 -3.90
N LEU A 141 42.27 -5.56 -4.07
CA LEU A 141 43.16 -4.53 -3.55
C LEU A 141 43.14 -4.49 -2.02
N ALA A 142 41.96 -4.60 -1.41
CA ALA A 142 41.81 -4.68 0.04
C ALA A 142 42.47 -5.94 0.64
N ARG A 143 42.60 -7.03 -0.13
CA ARG A 143 43.37 -8.22 0.28
C ARG A 143 44.87 -8.05 0.12
N GLN A 144 45.33 -7.22 -0.81
CA GLN A 144 46.76 -6.93 -1.02
C GLN A 144 47.29 -5.86 -0.05
N LEU A 145 46.43 -5.01 0.48
CA LEU A 145 46.74 -3.97 1.47
C LEU A 145 46.62 -4.47 2.93
N ARG A 146 46.44 -5.78 3.15
CA ARG A 146 46.31 -6.42 4.46
C ARG A 146 47.48 -7.35 4.71
#